data_AF-A0A1G3CVJ4-F1
#
_entry.id   AF-A0A1G3CVJ4-F1
#
_cell.length_a   1.000
_cell.length_b   1.000
_cell.length_c   1.000
_cell.angle_alpha   90.00
_cell.angle_beta   90.00
_cell.angle_gamma   90.00
#
_symmetry.space_group_name_H-M   'P 1'
#
loop_
_entity.id
_entity.type
_entity.pdbx_description
1 polymer ?
#
loop_
_entity_poly.entity_id
_entity_poly.type
_entity_poly.pdbx_seq_one_letter_code
_entity_poly.pdbx_strand_id
1 'polypeptide(L)'
;MGDVKISFDVTPLKGSQSLEVVLEKNNDIFTAVIPTNDTNTKSYLKKGENVVMEEDIHIQTEQKHTIAFSNVDGILSLSIDNKKIFVFDNDAGKVTEVRPFDTSRICFGGTHVNATFENIEIFHDIYYTNLSAGTWGTTQPIQLGEKDYFMMGDNSRNSNDSRVWKFVPEKNIVGKAFFVFWPLNNIKFIK
;
A
#
# COMPACT_ATOMS: atom_id res chain seq x y z
N MET A 1 9.80 -0.60 0.44
CA MET A 1 9.09 0.08 -0.66
C MET A 1 7.63 -0.05 -0.29
N GLY A 2 6.98 1.04 0.10
CA GLY A 2 5.70 1.04 0.78
C GLY A 2 4.54 0.72 -0.11
N ASP A 3 3.76 -0.26 0.27
CA ASP A 3 2.50 -0.54 -0.39
C ASP A 3 1.49 0.56 -0.09
N VAL A 4 0.69 0.89 -1.09
CA VAL A 4 -0.37 1.88 -0.94
C VAL A 4 -1.59 1.49 -1.76
N LYS A 5 -2.77 1.67 -1.16
CA LYS A 5 -4.06 1.43 -1.78
C LYS A 5 -5.04 2.49 -1.28
N ILE A 6 -5.88 2.97 -2.18
CA ILE A 6 -7.10 3.70 -1.84
C ILE A 6 -8.31 2.91 -2.29
N SER A 7 -9.36 2.91 -1.48
CA SER A 7 -10.69 2.39 -1.82
C SER A 7 -11.73 3.43 -1.44
N PHE A 8 -12.77 3.61 -2.24
CA PHE A 8 -13.89 4.49 -1.91
C PHE A 8 -15.12 4.11 -2.73
N ASP A 9 -16.29 4.53 -2.26
CA ASP A 9 -17.51 4.53 -3.04
C ASP A 9 -17.69 5.88 -3.73
N VAL A 10 -18.16 5.86 -4.98
CA VAL A 10 -18.48 7.07 -5.75
C VAL A 10 -19.84 6.93 -6.41
N THR A 11 -20.63 8.00 -6.35
CA THR A 11 -21.89 8.12 -7.11
C THR A 11 -21.79 9.36 -8.02
N PRO A 12 -21.40 9.20 -9.29
CA PRO A 12 -21.30 10.32 -10.22
C PRO A 12 -22.69 10.74 -10.70
N LEU A 13 -22.95 12.04 -10.76
CA LEU A 13 -24.18 12.60 -11.34
C LEU A 13 -24.08 12.67 -12.86
N LYS A 14 -25.23 12.73 -13.53
CA LYS A 14 -25.33 12.97 -14.97
C LYS A 14 -24.54 14.20 -15.41
N GLY A 15 -23.88 14.10 -16.57
CA GLY A 15 -23.02 15.11 -17.13
C GLY A 15 -21.57 15.06 -16.62
N SER A 16 -21.26 14.18 -15.66
CA SER A 16 -19.88 13.93 -15.22
C SER A 16 -19.10 13.23 -16.32
N GLN A 17 -17.85 13.64 -16.59
CA GLN A 17 -17.07 13.04 -17.70
C GLN A 17 -16.25 11.83 -17.26
N SER A 18 -15.36 12.02 -16.28
CA SER A 18 -14.49 10.94 -15.80
C SER A 18 -14.16 11.09 -14.34
N LEU A 19 -13.95 9.94 -13.68
CA LEU A 19 -13.25 9.84 -12.42
C LEU A 19 -11.75 9.66 -12.69
N GLU A 20 -10.92 10.32 -11.91
CA GLU A 20 -9.47 10.21 -11.97
C GLU A 20 -8.91 9.88 -10.58
N VAL A 21 -8.08 8.84 -10.52
CA VAL A 21 -7.37 8.45 -9.30
C VAL A 21 -5.88 8.43 -9.60
N VAL A 22 -5.14 9.23 -8.85
CA VAL A 22 -3.68 9.38 -8.96
C VAL A 22 -3.02 8.79 -7.74
N LEU A 23 -2.04 7.93 -7.98
CA LEU A 23 -1.15 7.36 -6.99
C LEU A 23 0.27 7.75 -7.40
N GLU A 24 0.93 8.53 -6.55
CA GLU A 24 2.35 8.84 -6.70
C GLU A 24 3.14 8.06 -5.69
N LYS A 25 4.21 7.42 -6.13
CA LYS A 25 5.13 6.68 -5.29
C LYS A 25 6.54 7.06 -5.68
N ASN A 26 7.24 7.72 -4.77
CA ASN A 26 8.55 8.32 -5.01
C ASN A 26 8.55 9.30 -6.20
N ASN A 27 9.01 8.86 -7.37
CA ASN A 27 9.05 9.66 -8.60
C ASN A 27 8.10 9.13 -9.68
N ASP A 28 7.46 7.99 -9.45
CA ASP A 28 6.50 7.43 -10.40
C ASP A 28 5.11 7.98 -10.08
N ILE A 29 4.42 8.44 -11.13
CA ILE A 29 3.04 8.91 -11.08
C ILE A 29 2.19 7.93 -11.87
N PHE A 30 1.15 7.42 -11.24
CA PHE A 30 0.20 6.51 -11.86
C PHE A 30 -1.19 7.13 -11.83
N THR A 31 -1.84 7.20 -12.99
CA THR A 31 -3.16 7.81 -13.11
C THR A 31 -4.11 6.82 -13.75
N ALA A 32 -5.14 6.41 -13.01
CA ALA A 32 -6.27 5.67 -13.53
C ALA A 32 -7.37 6.66 -13.90
N VAL A 33 -7.82 6.62 -15.15
CA VAL A 33 -8.94 7.43 -15.65
C VAL A 33 -10.09 6.49 -16.00
N ILE A 34 -11.25 6.76 -15.41
CA ILE A 34 -12.46 5.94 -15.51
C ILE A 34 -13.61 6.83 -15.99
N PRO A 35 -13.91 6.83 -17.28
CA PRO A 35 -15.00 7.62 -17.83
C PRO A 35 -16.37 7.15 -17.34
N THR A 36 -17.33 8.05 -17.35
CA THR A 36 -18.74 7.70 -17.14
C THR A 36 -19.38 7.26 -18.45
N ASN A 37 -20.52 6.57 -18.34
CA ASN A 37 -21.38 6.19 -19.46
C ASN A 37 -21.99 7.38 -20.25
N ASP A 38 -21.76 8.63 -19.81
CA ASP A 38 -22.16 9.83 -20.53
C ASP A 38 -21.12 10.25 -21.59
N THR A 39 -19.99 9.54 -21.69
CA THR A 39 -18.93 9.78 -22.67
C THR A 39 -18.62 8.49 -23.45
N ASN A 40 -17.94 8.64 -24.60
CA ASN A 40 -17.46 7.50 -25.42
C ASN A 40 -15.93 7.30 -25.28
N THR A 41 -15.31 7.88 -24.25
CA THR A 41 -13.87 7.76 -24.06
C THR A 41 -13.57 6.50 -23.27
N LYS A 42 -12.53 5.77 -23.63
CA LYS A 42 -12.15 4.54 -22.93
C LYS A 42 -11.49 4.83 -21.58
N SER A 43 -11.60 3.86 -20.67
CA SER A 43 -10.79 3.82 -19.46
C SER A 43 -9.34 3.54 -19.80
N TYR A 44 -8.41 4.14 -19.06
CA TYR A 44 -6.98 3.87 -19.25
C TYR A 44 -6.17 4.06 -17.97
N LEU A 45 -5.02 3.39 -17.93
CA LEU A 45 -3.99 3.58 -16.91
C LEU A 45 -2.77 4.26 -17.54
N LYS A 46 -2.26 5.31 -16.89
CA LYS A 46 -1.02 6.00 -17.24
C LYS A 46 0.09 5.74 -16.22
N LYS A 47 1.33 5.67 -16.73
CA LYS A 47 2.57 5.83 -15.96
C LYS A 47 3.31 7.07 -16.48
N GLY A 48 3.35 8.13 -15.68
CA GLY A 48 3.69 9.47 -16.16
C GLY A 48 2.72 9.90 -17.26
N GLU A 49 3.24 10.28 -18.42
CA GLU A 49 2.42 10.67 -19.58
C GLU A 49 1.99 9.50 -20.47
N ASN A 50 2.58 8.31 -20.28
CA ASN A 50 2.38 7.18 -21.17
C ASN A 50 1.17 6.35 -20.74
N VAL A 51 0.25 6.08 -21.66
CA VAL A 51 -0.81 5.09 -21.48
C VAL A 51 -0.19 3.69 -21.53
N VAL A 52 -0.37 2.91 -20.47
CA VAL A 52 0.18 1.55 -20.34
C VAL A 52 -0.89 0.47 -20.50
N MET A 53 -2.16 0.79 -20.25
CA MET A 53 -3.32 -0.08 -20.47
C MET A 53 -4.55 0.75 -20.84
N GLU A 54 -5.47 0.15 -21.58
CA GLU A 54 -6.70 0.78 -22.04
C GLU A 54 -7.80 -0.29 -22.12
N GLU A 55 -9.01 0.02 -21.66
CA GLU A 55 -10.17 -0.86 -21.67
C GLU A 55 -11.45 -0.07 -21.98
N ASP A 56 -12.42 -0.71 -22.62
CA ASP A 56 -13.72 -0.10 -22.91
C ASP A 56 -14.71 -0.32 -21.76
N ILE A 57 -14.45 0.38 -20.65
CA ILE A 57 -15.22 0.29 -19.42
C ILE A 57 -15.61 1.70 -18.98
N HIS A 58 -16.84 1.81 -18.47
CA HIS A 58 -17.41 3.05 -17.99
C HIS A 58 -18.17 2.79 -16.68
N ILE A 59 -18.12 3.76 -15.75
CA ILE A 59 -19.00 3.76 -14.57
C ILE A 59 -20.34 4.40 -14.90
N GLN A 60 -21.42 3.91 -14.32
CA GLN A 60 -22.77 4.41 -14.59
C GLN A 60 -23.05 5.65 -13.75
N THR A 61 -23.56 6.71 -14.38
CA THR A 61 -24.09 7.85 -13.63
C THR A 61 -25.33 7.47 -12.83
N GLU A 62 -25.54 8.18 -11.73
CA GLU A 62 -26.65 8.01 -10.78
C GLU A 62 -26.65 6.65 -10.05
N GLN A 63 -25.56 5.88 -10.17
CA GLN A 63 -25.35 4.61 -9.49
C GLN A 63 -24.08 4.67 -8.63
N LYS A 64 -24.10 3.94 -7.51
CA LYS A 64 -22.95 3.81 -6.64
C LYS A 64 -22.00 2.76 -7.20
N HIS A 65 -20.73 3.09 -7.24
CA HIS A 65 -19.63 2.20 -7.63
C HIS A 65 -18.54 2.19 -6.57
N THR A 66 -17.96 1.03 -6.31
CA THR A 66 -16.79 0.90 -5.44
C THR A 66 -15.53 0.88 -6.29
N ILE A 67 -14.62 1.82 -6.04
CA ILE A 67 -13.36 1.99 -6.76
C ILE A 67 -12.21 1.67 -5.82
N ALA A 68 -11.29 0.81 -6.26
CA ALA A 68 -10.07 0.52 -5.54
C ALA A 68 -8.85 0.62 -6.47
N PHE A 69 -7.86 1.42 -6.08
CA PHE A 69 -6.62 1.60 -6.83
C PHE A 69 -5.42 1.39 -5.90
N SER A 70 -4.45 0.58 -6.33
CA SER A 70 -3.33 0.19 -5.49
C SER A 70 -2.03 0.02 -6.26
N ASN A 71 -0.91 0.22 -5.56
CA ASN A 71 0.43 -0.22 -5.94
C ASN A 71 0.97 -1.05 -4.76
N VAL A 72 0.98 -2.37 -4.94
CA VAL A 72 1.39 -3.35 -3.93
C VAL A 72 2.44 -4.26 -4.55
N ASP A 73 3.61 -4.37 -3.94
CA ASP A 73 4.72 -5.18 -4.46
C ASP A 73 5.07 -4.90 -5.93
N GLY A 74 4.96 -3.63 -6.36
CA GLY A 74 5.21 -3.23 -7.75
C GLY A 74 4.06 -3.54 -8.71
N ILE A 75 2.98 -4.16 -8.24
CA ILE A 75 1.78 -4.44 -9.03
C ILE A 75 0.78 -3.31 -8.86
N LEU A 76 0.54 -2.57 -9.93
CA LEU A 76 -0.57 -1.64 -10.04
C LEU A 76 -1.85 -2.39 -10.34
N SER A 77 -2.92 -2.07 -9.63
CA SER A 77 -4.23 -2.67 -9.85
C SER A 77 -5.33 -1.65 -9.68
N LEU A 78 -6.26 -1.64 -10.63
CA LEU A 78 -7.54 -0.93 -10.52
C LEU A 78 -8.67 -1.97 -10.49
N SER A 79 -9.57 -1.83 -9.54
CA SER A 79 -10.82 -2.59 -9.48
C SER A 79 -12.03 -1.66 -9.44
N ILE A 80 -13.09 -2.06 -10.12
CA ILE A 80 -14.40 -1.42 -10.11
C ILE A 80 -15.40 -2.49 -9.70
N ASP A 81 -16.20 -2.22 -8.66
CA ASP A 81 -17.23 -3.14 -8.14
C ASP A 81 -16.67 -4.55 -7.86
N ASN A 82 -15.51 -4.61 -7.21
CA ASN A 82 -14.73 -5.82 -6.90
C ASN A 82 -14.19 -6.61 -8.11
N LYS A 83 -14.38 -6.11 -9.34
CA LYS A 83 -13.77 -6.69 -10.54
C LYS A 83 -12.47 -5.97 -10.88
N LYS A 84 -11.36 -6.70 -10.97
CA LYS A 84 -10.10 -6.15 -11.48
C LYS A 84 -10.25 -5.78 -12.96
N ILE A 85 -9.96 -4.53 -13.27
CA ILE A 85 -9.97 -3.98 -14.63
C ILE A 85 -8.55 -3.89 -15.17
N PHE A 86 -7.66 -3.31 -14.37
CA PHE A 86 -6.27 -3.13 -14.72
C PHE A 86 -5.37 -3.90 -13.76
N VAL A 87 -4.36 -4.57 -14.31
CA VAL A 87 -3.26 -5.19 -13.55
C VAL A 87 -1.99 -4.99 -14.35
N PHE A 88 -1.03 -4.24 -13.79
CA PHE A 88 0.22 -3.90 -14.46
C PHE A 88 1.40 -4.09 -13.52
N ASP A 89 2.36 -4.88 -13.96
CA ASP A 89 3.64 -5.05 -13.29
C ASP A 89 4.54 -3.87 -13.63
N ASN A 90 4.72 -2.95 -12.68
CA ASN A 90 5.51 -1.74 -12.83
C ASN A 90 7.02 -2.02 -12.87
N ASP A 91 7.44 -3.04 -12.14
CA ASP A 91 8.84 -3.29 -11.84
C ASP A 91 9.41 -4.37 -12.78
N ALA A 92 8.57 -5.14 -13.47
CA ALA A 92 8.95 -6.24 -14.36
C ALA A 92 9.97 -7.18 -13.71
N GLY A 93 9.82 -7.41 -12.40
CA GLY A 93 10.74 -8.22 -11.59
C GLY A 93 12.09 -7.56 -11.25
N LYS A 94 12.28 -6.26 -11.49
CA LYS A 94 13.49 -5.53 -11.07
C LYS A 94 13.39 -5.13 -9.61
N VAL A 95 14.37 -5.54 -8.81
CA VAL A 95 14.54 -5.04 -7.44
C VAL A 95 15.00 -3.59 -7.53
N THR A 96 14.15 -2.66 -7.13
CA THR A 96 14.49 -1.23 -7.06
C THR A 96 15.48 -0.97 -5.93
N GLU A 97 16.34 0.04 -6.11
CA GLU A 97 17.28 0.46 -5.07
C GLU A 97 16.55 0.77 -3.77
N VAL A 98 17.10 0.30 -2.65
CA VAL A 98 16.58 0.58 -1.31
C VAL A 98 16.63 2.10 -1.09
N ARG A 99 15.47 2.75 -1.21
CA ARG A 99 15.37 4.19 -0.95
C ARG A 99 15.29 4.45 0.55
N PRO A 100 16.04 5.44 1.07
CA PRO A 100 16.04 5.76 2.49
C PRO A 100 14.72 6.36 3.00
N PHE A 101 13.92 6.89 2.07
CA PHE A 101 12.61 7.45 2.33
C PHE A 101 11.67 7.02 1.22
N ASP A 102 10.49 6.55 1.58
CA ASP A 102 9.39 6.29 0.65
C ASP A 102 8.35 7.39 0.82
N THR A 103 7.99 8.03 -0.28
CA THR A 103 6.89 9.01 -0.30
C THR A 103 5.75 8.44 -1.11
N SER A 104 4.54 8.54 -0.57
CA SER A 104 3.32 8.20 -1.29
C SER A 104 2.34 9.36 -1.21
N ARG A 105 1.76 9.73 -2.35
CA ARG A 105 0.67 10.70 -2.43
C ARG A 105 -0.51 10.06 -3.15
N ILE A 106 -1.70 10.28 -2.62
CA ILE A 106 -2.94 9.86 -3.27
C ILE A 106 -3.77 11.10 -3.56
N CYS A 107 -4.31 11.18 -4.76
CA CYS A 107 -5.32 12.16 -5.13
C CYS A 107 -6.45 11.43 -5.86
N PHE A 108 -7.69 11.83 -5.62
CA PHE A 108 -8.83 11.34 -6.37
C PHE A 108 -9.78 12.50 -6.65
N GLY A 109 -10.45 12.45 -7.78
CA GLY A 109 -11.28 13.52 -8.32
C GLY A 109 -11.74 13.16 -9.72
N GLY A 110 -11.75 14.12 -10.63
CA GLY A 110 -12.14 13.84 -12.01
C GLY A 110 -12.28 15.08 -12.86
N THR A 111 -12.41 14.88 -14.17
CA THR A 111 -12.68 15.95 -15.12
C THR A 111 -14.19 16.19 -15.19
N HIS A 112 -14.61 17.44 -14.97
CA HIS A 112 -16.02 17.84 -14.92
C HIS A 112 -16.89 16.90 -14.07
N VAL A 113 -16.36 16.42 -12.94
CA VAL A 113 -17.05 15.42 -12.11
C VAL A 113 -17.92 16.13 -11.07
N ASN A 114 -19.20 15.78 -11.03
CA ASN A 114 -20.08 16.11 -9.92
C ASN A 114 -20.51 14.79 -9.28
N ALA A 115 -19.94 14.45 -8.13
CA ALA A 115 -20.11 13.14 -7.53
C ALA A 115 -20.12 13.22 -6.00
N THR A 116 -20.77 12.25 -5.37
CA THR A 116 -20.64 12.00 -3.92
C THR A 116 -19.61 10.91 -3.70
N PHE A 117 -18.67 11.14 -2.79
CA PHE A 117 -17.65 10.17 -2.36
C PHE A 117 -17.94 9.73 -0.93
N GLU A 118 -17.94 8.43 -0.69
CA GLU A 118 -18.25 7.82 0.60
C GLU A 118 -17.25 6.69 0.92
N ASN A 119 -17.19 6.26 2.18
CA ASN A 119 -16.41 5.10 2.61
C ASN A 119 -14.95 5.10 2.13
N ILE A 120 -14.29 6.26 2.23
CA ILE A 120 -12.91 6.44 1.78
C ILE A 120 -11.97 5.75 2.77
N GLU A 121 -11.24 4.76 2.26
CA GLU A 121 -10.26 3.98 2.99
C GLU A 121 -8.89 4.11 2.31
N ILE A 122 -7.87 4.39 3.11
CA ILE A 122 -6.48 4.43 2.66
C ILE A 122 -5.71 3.36 3.43
N PHE A 123 -5.10 2.45 2.70
CA PHE A 123 -4.19 1.45 3.23
C PHE A 123 -2.79 1.83 2.78
N HIS A 124 -1.87 1.91 3.72
CA HIS A 124 -0.48 2.15 3.41
C HIS A 124 0.41 1.49 4.44
N ASP A 125 1.62 1.10 4.02
CA ASP A 125 2.64 0.71 4.98
C ASP A 125 3.00 1.90 5.87
N ILE A 126 3.00 1.66 7.17
CA ILE A 126 3.57 2.58 8.14
C ILE A 126 4.95 2.05 8.50
N TYR A 127 5.98 2.63 7.89
CA TYR A 127 7.36 2.37 8.29
C TYR A 127 7.67 3.18 9.55
N TYR A 128 7.65 2.51 10.70
CA TYR A 128 7.95 3.15 11.98
C TYR A 128 9.44 3.37 12.23
N THR A 129 10.29 2.83 11.36
CA THR A 129 11.73 2.92 11.50
C THR A 129 12.32 3.60 10.27
N ASN A 130 12.74 4.85 10.44
CA ASN A 130 13.78 5.45 9.61
C ASN A 130 15.01 4.52 9.63
N LEU A 131 15.76 4.44 8.53
CA LEU A 131 16.92 3.55 8.31
C LEU A 131 17.97 3.52 9.44
N SER A 132 17.89 4.44 10.39
CA SER A 132 18.57 4.43 11.69
C SER A 132 17.68 3.81 12.78
N ALA A 133 17.16 2.59 12.58
CA ALA A 133 16.20 1.90 13.46
C ALA A 133 16.78 1.49 14.84
N GLY A 134 17.79 2.21 15.32
CA GLY A 134 18.62 1.92 16.47
C GLY A 134 20.09 1.76 16.08
N THR A 135 20.98 1.85 17.06
CA THR A 135 22.45 1.80 16.88
C THR A 135 22.95 0.55 16.14
N TRP A 136 22.15 -0.51 16.08
CA TRP A 136 22.53 -1.83 15.57
C TRP A 136 21.67 -2.30 14.39
N GLY A 137 20.70 -1.50 13.92
CA GLY A 137 19.99 -1.77 12.67
C GLY A 137 20.90 -1.48 11.47
N THR A 138 21.11 -2.45 10.59
CA THR A 138 22.02 -2.32 9.44
C THR A 138 21.49 -3.05 8.21
N THR A 139 21.91 -2.60 7.03
CA THR A 139 21.69 -3.27 5.74
C THR A 139 22.84 -4.21 5.36
N GLN A 140 23.92 -4.22 6.14
CA GLN A 140 25.07 -5.10 5.93
C GLN A 140 24.94 -6.38 6.76
N PRO A 141 25.41 -7.54 6.26
CA PRO A 141 25.44 -8.77 7.03
C PRO A 141 26.18 -8.60 8.36
N ILE A 142 25.61 -9.11 9.46
CA ILE A 142 26.28 -9.20 10.76
C ILE A 142 26.49 -10.66 11.14
N GLN A 143 27.71 -10.99 11.54
CA GLN A 143 28.02 -12.29 12.16
C GLN A 143 27.63 -12.26 13.64
N LEU A 144 26.81 -13.23 14.06
CA LEU A 144 26.46 -13.46 15.47
C LEU A 144 27.46 -14.43 16.13
N GLY A 145 27.59 -14.32 17.46
CA GLY A 145 28.24 -15.35 18.26
C GLY A 145 27.43 -16.66 18.29
N GLU A 146 28.07 -17.78 18.62
CA GLU A 146 27.45 -19.12 18.57
C GLU A 146 26.15 -19.26 19.38
N LYS A 147 25.99 -18.42 20.42
CA LYS A 147 24.85 -18.44 21.35
C LYS A 147 24.19 -17.07 21.47
N ASP A 148 24.24 -16.26 20.43
CA ASP A 148 23.57 -14.97 20.36
C ASP A 148 22.44 -14.98 19.33
N TYR A 149 21.35 -14.28 19.63
CA TYR A 149 20.18 -14.17 18.78
C TYR A 149 19.95 -12.70 18.40
N PHE A 150 19.56 -12.47 17.14
CA PHE A 150 19.03 -11.19 16.69
C PHE A 150 17.50 -11.24 16.76
N MET A 151 16.90 -10.51 17.71
CA MET A 151 15.45 -10.47 17.90
C MET A 151 14.84 -9.35 17.06
N MET A 152 13.83 -9.70 16.28
CA MET A 152 13.00 -8.75 15.52
C MET A 152 11.66 -8.59 16.24
N GLY A 153 11.27 -7.34 16.49
CA GLY A 153 9.95 -7.02 17.03
C GLY A 153 8.88 -6.97 15.94
N ASP A 154 7.76 -6.34 16.27
CA ASP A 154 6.58 -6.22 15.39
C ASP A 154 6.68 -5.03 14.40
N ASN A 155 7.85 -4.39 14.34
CA ASN A 155 8.13 -3.23 13.51
C ASN A 155 7.23 -2.01 13.78
N SER A 156 6.66 -1.88 14.98
CA SER A 156 5.85 -0.74 15.42
C SER A 156 6.69 0.42 15.99
N ARG A 157 6.06 1.60 16.18
CA ARG A 157 6.74 2.81 16.74
C ARG A 157 7.37 2.59 18.12
N ASN A 158 6.77 1.70 18.93
CA ASN A 158 7.21 1.43 20.29
C ASN A 158 7.93 0.08 20.40
N SER A 159 8.32 -0.51 19.27
CA SER A 159 9.09 -1.75 19.24
C SER A 159 10.57 -1.47 19.52
N ASN A 160 11.04 -1.82 20.72
CA ASN A 160 12.46 -1.92 21.01
C ASN A 160 12.92 -3.37 20.80
N ASP A 161 13.69 -3.61 19.74
CA ASP A 161 14.26 -4.91 19.42
C ASP A 161 15.78 -4.83 19.20
N SER A 162 16.41 -5.90 18.68
CA SER A 162 17.87 -5.96 18.54
C SER A 162 18.46 -4.85 17.67
N ARG A 163 17.65 -4.16 16.85
CA ARG A 163 18.08 -2.95 16.13
C ARG A 163 18.46 -1.82 17.09
N VAL A 164 17.81 -1.74 18.26
CA VAL A 164 18.06 -0.74 19.30
C VAL A 164 19.03 -1.26 20.38
N TRP A 165 18.81 -2.45 20.93
CA TRP A 165 19.51 -2.94 22.13
C TRP A 165 20.48 -4.11 21.89
N LYS A 166 20.85 -4.40 20.63
CA LYS A 166 21.82 -5.43 20.21
C LYS A 166 21.32 -6.87 20.42
N PHE A 167 22.23 -7.83 20.45
CA PHE A 167 21.95 -9.26 20.43
C PHE A 167 21.57 -9.80 21.80
N VAL A 168 20.84 -10.90 21.80
CA VAL A 168 20.33 -11.57 22.99
C VAL A 168 21.13 -12.85 23.22
N PRO A 169 21.87 -12.97 24.33
CA PRO A 169 22.50 -14.24 24.67
C PRO A 169 21.44 -15.33 24.92
N GLU A 170 21.70 -16.56 24.47
CA GLU A 170 20.83 -17.75 24.61
C GLU A 170 20.33 -17.92 26.05
N LYS A 171 21.21 -17.69 27.02
CA LYS A 171 20.90 -17.80 28.45
C LYS A 171 19.78 -16.87 28.94
N ASN A 172 19.48 -15.80 28.19
CA ASN A 172 18.39 -14.88 28.51
C ASN A 172 17.05 -15.32 27.88
N ILE A 173 17.05 -16.35 27.03
CA ILE A 173 15.84 -16.90 26.40
C ILE A 173 15.27 -17.98 27.32
N VAL A 174 14.13 -17.68 27.93
CA VAL A 174 13.49 -18.56 28.93
C VAL A 174 12.71 -19.70 28.27
N GLY A 175 12.18 -19.49 27.06
CA GLY A 175 11.42 -20.50 26.34
C GLY A 175 10.53 -19.94 25.22
N LYS A 176 9.66 -20.79 24.68
CA LYS A 176 8.71 -20.41 23.63
C LYS A 176 7.55 -19.60 24.21
N ALA A 177 7.11 -18.58 23.47
CA ALA A 177 5.87 -17.89 23.80
C ALA A 177 4.70 -18.88 23.72
N PHE A 178 3.92 -18.96 24.80
CA PHE A 178 2.78 -19.89 24.91
C PHE A 178 1.46 -19.17 25.18
N PHE A 179 1.48 -17.86 25.46
CA PHE A 179 0.32 -17.10 25.88
C PHE A 179 0.42 -15.63 25.42
N VAL A 180 -0.69 -15.11 24.90
CA VAL A 180 -0.90 -13.69 24.59
C VAL A 180 -1.88 -13.16 25.61
N PHE A 181 -1.48 -12.13 26.37
CA PHE A 181 -2.31 -11.55 27.45
C PHE A 181 -2.92 -10.18 27.09
N TRP A 182 -2.49 -9.56 25.99
CA TRP A 182 -2.94 -8.22 25.57
C TRP A 182 -3.17 -8.16 24.04
N PRO A 183 -4.18 -7.40 23.57
CA PRO A 183 -5.22 -6.72 24.35
C PRO A 183 -6.17 -7.70 25.06
N LEU A 184 -6.85 -7.25 26.12
CA LEU A 184 -7.67 -8.13 26.98
C LEU A 184 -8.76 -8.91 26.21
N ASN A 185 -9.23 -8.36 25.09
CA ASN A 185 -10.20 -9.01 24.19
C ASN A 185 -9.57 -10.08 23.27
N ASN A 186 -8.24 -10.22 23.25
CA ASN A 186 -7.49 -11.14 22.40
C ASN A 186 -6.59 -12.10 23.21
N ILE A 187 -6.95 -12.37 24.47
CA ILE A 187 -6.22 -13.32 25.31
C ILE A 187 -6.30 -14.73 24.69
N LYS A 188 -5.15 -15.37 24.44
CA LYS A 188 -5.11 -16.72 23.86
C LYS A 188 -3.82 -17.48 24.17
N PHE A 189 -3.90 -18.80 24.19
CA PHE A 189 -2.72 -19.66 24.13
C PHE A 189 -2.20 -19.76 22.70
N ILE A 190 -0.88 -19.78 22.55
CA ILE A 190 -0.20 -20.02 21.27
C ILE A 190 -0.05 -21.55 21.15
N LYS A 191 -0.63 -22.13 20.11
CA LYS A 191 -0.50 -23.56 19.80
C LYS A 191 0.81 -23.85 19.09
#